data_AF-A0A2U1KTW2-F1
#
_entry.id   AF-A0A2U1KTW2-F1
#
_cell.length_a   1.000
_cell.length_b   1.000
_cell.length_c   1.000
_cell.angle_alpha   90.00
_cell.angle_beta   90.00
_cell.angle_gamma   90.00
#
_symmetry.space_group_name_H-M   'P 1'
#
loop_
_entity.id
_entity.type
_entity.pdbx_description
1 polymer ?
#
loop_
_entity_poly.entity_id
_entity_poly.type
_entity_poly.pdbx_seq_one_letter_code
_entity_poly.pdbx_strand_id
1 'polypeptide(L)'
;MEPDVSIETCSMIRIAVIPVGTIHPDHFRNYITMLNHHQNIELSSITSFYTRQKKSPFKQQPWDNGSLRFKYVVGESQPSGWEDFQAYRKIHCVIGICHCPSSPDLDRVVVQFVNECKGYESSLVNRCFAFSPADAQVKRIVTM
;
A
#
# COMPACT_ATOMS: atom_id res chain seq x y z
N MET A 1 26.43 -3.17 -7.67
CA MET A 1 25.86 -3.24 -6.31
C MET A 1 24.89 -2.07 -6.22
N GLU A 2 23.58 -2.30 -6.06
CA GLU A 2 22.64 -1.17 -5.95
C GLU A 2 22.97 -0.37 -4.68
N PRO A 3 23.08 0.97 -4.76
CA PRO A 3 23.70 1.80 -3.72
C PRO A 3 22.89 1.95 -2.41
N ASP A 4 21.72 1.32 -2.27
CA ASP A 4 20.79 1.59 -1.18
C ASP A 4 20.54 0.41 -0.22
N VAL A 5 21.42 -0.59 -0.19
CA VAL A 5 21.27 -1.72 0.74
C VAL A 5 21.79 -1.33 2.13
N SER A 6 20.89 -0.84 2.99
CA SER A 6 21.11 -0.63 4.43
C SER A 6 20.36 -1.68 5.25
N ILE A 7 20.84 -1.99 6.47
CA ILE A 7 20.10 -2.84 7.43
C ILE A 7 18.66 -2.34 7.63
N GLU A 8 18.47 -1.01 7.56
CA GLU A 8 17.17 -0.38 7.69
C GLU A 8 16.22 -0.78 6.56
N THR A 9 16.73 -0.87 5.32
CA THR A 9 15.93 -1.26 4.16
C THR A 9 15.43 -2.70 4.23
N CYS A 10 16.17 -3.59 4.90
CA CYS A 10 15.74 -4.98 5.13
C CYS A 10 14.55 -5.11 6.09
N SER A 11 14.25 -4.05 6.84
CA SER A 11 13.17 -4.02 7.83
C SER A 11 11.95 -3.20 7.38
N MET A 12 11.97 -2.67 6.16
CA MET A 12 10.88 -1.89 5.61
C MET A 12 9.92 -2.78 4.82
N ILE A 13 8.62 -2.60 5.08
CA ILE A 13 7.57 -3.20 4.27
C ILE A 13 7.40 -2.33 3.02
N ARG A 14 7.66 -2.91 1.85
CA ARG A 14 7.53 -2.18 0.57
C ARG A 14 6.08 -2.21 0.11
N ILE A 15 5.61 -1.04 -0.31
CA ILE A 15 4.24 -0.80 -0.75
C ILE A 15 4.30 -0.16 -2.12
N ALA A 16 3.76 -0.82 -3.15
CA ALA A 16 3.61 -0.21 -4.46
C ALA A 16 2.47 0.80 -4.43
N VAL A 17 2.69 1.98 -4.99
CA VAL A 17 1.66 3.01 -5.12
C VAL A 17 1.49 3.34 -6.60
N ILE A 18 0.29 3.05 -7.11
CA ILE A 18 -0.04 3.16 -8.53
C ILE A 18 -1.20 4.13 -8.77
N PRO A 19 -1.14 4.94 -9.83
CA PRO A 19 -2.30 5.70 -10.28
C PRO A 19 -3.36 4.75 -10.86
N VAL A 20 -4.63 4.96 -10.53
CA VAL A 20 -5.75 4.19 -11.09
C VAL A 20 -6.77 5.15 -11.67
N GLY A 21 -7.22 4.89 -12.90
CA GLY A 21 -8.01 5.82 -13.67
C GLY A 21 -7.19 7.00 -14.20
N THR A 22 -7.88 8.07 -14.58
CA THR A 22 -7.24 9.30 -15.01
C THR A 22 -6.89 10.15 -13.80
N ILE A 23 -5.61 10.49 -13.67
CA ILE A 23 -5.11 11.37 -12.61
C ILE A 23 -4.01 12.28 -13.16
N HIS A 24 -4.10 13.57 -12.84
CA HIS A 24 -3.05 14.52 -13.19
C HIS A 24 -1.78 14.21 -12.35
N PRO A 25 -0.57 14.22 -12.94
CA PRO A 25 0.66 13.90 -12.22
C PRO A 25 0.88 14.70 -10.94
N ASP A 26 0.47 15.98 -10.92
CA ASP A 26 0.61 16.83 -9.74
C ASP A 26 -0.34 16.43 -8.60
N HIS A 27 -1.58 16.03 -8.92
CA HIS A 27 -2.48 15.46 -7.92
C HIS A 27 -1.92 14.16 -7.36
N PHE A 28 -1.40 13.29 -8.22
CA PHE A 28 -0.78 12.04 -7.78
C PHE A 28 0.40 12.30 -6.84
N ARG A 29 1.33 13.20 -7.21
CA ARG A 29 2.47 13.60 -6.36
C ARG A 29 2.03 14.16 -4.99
N ASN A 30 0.96 14.95 -4.96
CA ASN A 30 0.42 15.48 -3.71
C ASN A 30 -0.07 14.34 -2.80
N TYR A 31 -0.79 13.36 -3.35
CA TYR A 31 -1.23 12.20 -2.56
C TYR A 31 -0.08 11.31 -2.09
N ILE A 32 0.97 11.12 -2.92
CA ILE A 32 2.20 10.44 -2.50
C ILE A 32 2.86 11.17 -1.32
N THR A 33 2.90 12.51 -1.37
CA THR A 33 3.45 13.31 -0.27
C THR A 33 2.67 13.09 1.03
N MET A 34 1.33 12.99 0.96
CA MET A 34 0.51 12.65 2.12
C MET A 34 0.80 11.24 2.68
N LEU A 35 1.02 10.25 1.82
CA LEU A 35 1.41 8.90 2.24
C LEU A 35 2.79 8.89 2.92
N ASN A 36 3.76 9.62 2.38
CA ASN A 36 5.12 9.67 2.94
C ASN A 36 5.17 10.22 4.38
N HIS A 37 4.20 11.04 4.80
CA HIS A 37 4.07 11.45 6.20
C HIS A 37 3.75 10.28 7.14
N HIS A 38 3.23 9.16 6.62
CA HIS A 38 2.79 7.97 7.36
C HIS A 38 3.70 6.75 7.11
N GLN A 39 4.98 6.98 6.87
CA GLN A 39 5.97 5.92 6.65
C GLN A 39 6.37 5.17 7.93
N ASN A 40 6.11 5.73 9.11
CA ASN A 40 6.42 5.10 10.39
C ASN A 40 5.14 5.07 11.24
N ILE A 41 4.70 3.87 11.59
CA ILE A 41 3.51 3.66 12.42
C ILE A 41 3.95 2.97 13.71
N GLU A 42 3.77 3.64 14.84
CA GLU A 42 4.03 3.06 16.16
C GLU A 42 3.11 1.87 16.40
N LEU A 43 3.66 0.73 16.83
CA LEU A 43 2.88 -0.47 17.12
C LEU A 43 1.87 -0.25 18.26
N SER A 44 2.14 0.70 19.14
CA SER A 44 1.27 1.13 20.25
C SER A 44 -0.07 1.69 19.75
N SER A 45 -0.07 2.28 18.54
CA SER A 45 -1.26 2.83 17.88
C SER A 45 -2.11 1.78 17.16
N ILE A 46 -1.60 0.55 17.02
CA ILE A 46 -2.25 -0.52 16.27
C ILE A 46 -2.97 -1.45 17.22
N THR A 47 -4.26 -1.68 16.99
CA THR A 47 -5.01 -2.68 17.74
C THR A 47 -4.51 -4.07 17.40
N SER A 48 -4.13 -4.85 18.42
CA SER A 48 -3.82 -6.27 18.23
C SER A 48 -5.10 -7.02 17.85
N PHE A 49 -5.16 -7.53 16.62
CA PHE A 49 -6.27 -8.37 16.14
C PHE A 49 -6.25 -9.79 16.72
N TYR A 50 -5.35 -10.09 17.66
CA TYR A 50 -5.20 -11.42 18.23
C TYR A 50 -6.19 -11.67 19.36
N THR A 51 -7.15 -12.56 19.10
CA THR A 51 -7.89 -13.24 20.16
C THR A 51 -6.95 -14.25 20.85
N ARG A 52 -6.87 -14.15 22.19
CA ARG A 52 -5.96 -14.88 23.12
C ARG A 52 -5.85 -16.40 22.94
N GLN A 53 -6.68 -17.04 22.10
CA GLN A 53 -6.87 -18.50 22.03
C GLN A 53 -6.01 -19.24 20.99
N LYS A 54 -5.22 -18.55 20.16
CA LYS A 54 -4.23 -19.20 19.27
C LYS A 54 -2.82 -18.76 19.64
N LYS A 55 -1.85 -19.68 19.56
CA LYS A 55 -0.41 -19.35 19.72
C LYS A 55 -0.05 -18.29 18.67
N SER A 56 0.00 -17.02 19.08
CA SER A 56 0.40 -15.94 18.19
C SER A 56 1.91 -16.05 17.91
N PRO A 57 2.36 -15.88 16.65
CA PRO A 57 3.77 -15.75 16.33
C PRO A 57 4.37 -14.44 16.88
N PHE A 58 3.54 -13.50 17.33
CA PHE A 58 3.93 -12.15 17.76
C PHE A 58 4.02 -11.99 19.29
N LYS A 59 4.28 -13.07 20.03
CA LYS A 59 4.43 -13.01 21.50
C LYS A 59 5.59 -12.12 21.96
N GLN A 60 6.64 -12.02 21.15
CA GLN A 60 7.83 -11.21 21.41
C GLN A 60 7.79 -9.87 20.65
N GLN A 61 6.67 -9.54 20.01
CA GLN A 61 6.55 -8.29 19.28
C GLN A 61 6.57 -7.12 20.28
N PRO A 62 7.42 -6.11 20.08
CA PRO A 62 7.52 -4.95 20.95
C PRO A 62 6.35 -3.98 20.73
N TRP A 63 5.16 -4.32 21.22
CA TRP A 63 3.95 -3.53 20.99
C TRP A 63 4.04 -2.10 21.56
N ASP A 64 4.75 -1.90 22.66
CA ASP A 64 4.78 -0.61 23.36
C ASP A 64 5.79 0.38 22.76
N ASN A 65 6.86 -0.10 22.09
CA ASN A 65 7.97 0.75 21.63
C ASN A 65 8.51 0.40 20.24
N GLY A 66 7.87 -0.53 19.52
CA GLY A 66 8.21 -0.86 18.15
C GLY A 66 7.43 -0.03 17.13
N SER A 67 7.87 -0.10 15.88
CA SER A 67 7.23 0.58 14.76
C SER A 67 7.19 -0.28 13.51
N LEU A 68 6.12 -0.18 12.72
CA LEU A 68 6.12 -0.59 11.32
C LEU A 68 6.72 0.52 10.47
N ARG A 69 7.61 0.14 9.55
CA ARG A 69 8.23 1.06 8.59
C ARG A 69 7.78 0.71 7.18
N PHE A 70 7.22 1.68 6.48
CA PHE A 70 6.75 1.54 5.11
C PHE A 70 7.69 2.26 4.15
N LYS A 71 7.98 1.60 3.03
CA LYS A 71 8.66 2.19 1.89
C LYS A 71 7.71 2.23 0.71
N TYR A 72 7.20 3.41 0.41
CA TYR A 72 6.35 3.63 -0.76
C TYR A 72 7.19 3.62 -2.03
N VAL A 73 6.85 2.74 -2.96
CA VAL A 73 7.49 2.59 -4.28
C VAL A 73 6.48 3.08 -5.30
N VAL A 74 6.77 4.21 -5.94
CA VAL A 74 5.84 4.87 -6.87
C VAL A 74 6.04 4.33 -8.28
N GLY A 75 4.96 3.94 -8.94
CA GLY A 75 4.95 3.44 -10.32
C GLY A 75 4.92 1.92 -10.44
N GLU A 76 5.04 1.42 -11.67
CA GLU A 76 5.09 -0.01 -11.97
C GLU A 76 6.46 -0.58 -11.57
N SER A 77 6.56 -1.00 -10.32
CA SER A 77 7.69 -1.81 -9.87
C SER A 77 7.50 -3.22 -10.44
N GLN A 78 8.12 -3.52 -11.58
CA GLN A 78 8.16 -4.90 -12.07
C GLN A 78 8.66 -5.81 -10.94
N PRO A 79 7.96 -6.93 -10.67
CA PRO A 79 8.38 -7.85 -9.62
C PRO A 79 9.81 -8.32 -9.91
N SER A 80 10.66 -8.24 -8.89
CA SER A 80 12.06 -8.64 -9.05
C SER A 80 12.11 -10.17 -9.13
N GLY A 81 12.74 -10.73 -10.16
CA GLY A 81 12.94 -12.19 -10.28
C GLY A 81 13.72 -12.83 -9.12
N TRP A 82 14.30 -12.00 -8.23
CA TRP A 82 15.01 -12.40 -7.02
C TRP A 82 14.17 -12.28 -5.74
N GLU A 83 12.89 -11.94 -5.81
CA GLU A 83 12.03 -11.71 -4.65
C GLU A 83 11.98 -12.89 -3.69
N ASP A 84 12.03 -14.13 -4.19
CA ASP A 84 12.03 -15.33 -3.34
C ASP A 84 13.33 -15.55 -2.57
N PHE A 85 14.44 -15.00 -3.07
CA PHE A 85 15.74 -15.06 -2.40
C PHE A 85 15.99 -13.82 -1.54
N GLN A 86 15.30 -12.71 -1.84
CA GLN A 86 15.50 -11.41 -1.20
C GLN A 86 14.16 -10.85 -0.75
N ALA A 87 13.67 -11.34 0.39
CA ALA A 87 12.37 -10.99 0.93
C ALA A 87 12.15 -9.47 1.07
N TYR A 88 13.20 -8.70 1.37
CA TYR A 88 13.13 -7.22 1.45
C TYR A 88 12.80 -6.55 0.10
N ARG A 89 12.84 -7.28 -1.02
CA ARG A 89 12.41 -6.80 -2.33
C ARG A 89 10.93 -6.96 -2.59
N LYS A 90 10.25 -7.86 -1.86
CA LYS A 90 8.83 -8.18 -2.09
C LYS A 90 7.96 -6.95 -1.84
N ILE A 91 7.07 -6.69 -2.80
CA ILE A 91 5.95 -5.77 -2.59
C ILE A 91 4.88 -6.52 -1.81
N HIS A 92 4.65 -6.12 -0.56
CA HIS A 92 3.66 -6.76 0.32
C HIS A 92 2.28 -6.12 0.25
N CYS A 93 2.18 -4.93 -0.33
CA CYS A 93 0.93 -4.19 -0.45
C CYS A 93 0.90 -3.36 -1.73
N VAL A 94 -0.27 -3.28 -2.35
CA VAL A 94 -0.54 -2.37 -3.47
C VAL A 94 -1.60 -1.35 -3.06
N ILE A 95 -1.23 -0.07 -3.17
CA ILE A 95 -2.11 1.07 -2.96
C ILE A 95 -2.44 1.68 -4.33
N GLY A 96 -3.70 1.59 -4.72
CA GLY A 96 -4.24 2.35 -5.85
C GLY A 96 -4.68 3.74 -5.41
N ILE A 97 -4.36 4.77 -6.20
CA ILE A 97 -4.84 6.13 -5.98
C ILE A 97 -5.70 6.56 -7.16
N CYS A 98 -6.97 6.82 -6.90
CA CYS A 98 -7.93 7.33 -7.86
C CYS A 98 -8.30 8.78 -7.51
N HIS A 99 -8.25 9.67 -8.51
CA HIS A 99 -8.80 11.02 -8.39
C HIS A 99 -10.19 11.06 -9.02
N CYS A 100 -11.22 11.02 -8.18
CA CYS A 100 -12.61 10.88 -8.61
C CYS A 100 -13.11 11.94 -9.60
N PRO A 101 -12.74 13.24 -9.49
CA PRO A 101 -13.17 14.25 -10.45
C PRO A 101 -12.74 13.96 -11.90
N SER A 102 -11.59 13.30 -12.07
CA SER A 102 -11.08 12.88 -13.39
C SER A 102 -11.47 11.44 -13.74
N SER A 103 -12.04 10.69 -12.81
CA SER A 103 -12.41 9.27 -12.96
C SER A 103 -13.86 9.03 -12.49
N PRO A 104 -14.86 9.42 -13.30
CA PRO A 104 -16.27 9.37 -12.90
C PRO A 104 -16.79 7.93 -12.74
N ASP A 105 -16.32 7.01 -13.58
CA ASP A 105 -16.73 5.60 -13.58
C ASP A 105 -15.86 4.77 -12.61
N LEU A 106 -16.38 4.54 -11.41
CA LEU A 106 -15.68 3.77 -10.39
C LEU A 106 -15.63 2.27 -10.67
N ASP A 107 -16.58 1.72 -11.43
CA ASP A 107 -16.56 0.29 -11.77
C ASP A 107 -15.37 -0.01 -12.69
N ARG A 108 -15.10 0.88 -13.64
CA ARG A 108 -13.87 0.83 -14.45
C ARG A 108 -12.60 0.96 -13.62
N VAL A 109 -12.58 1.88 -12.66
CA VAL A 109 -11.44 2.06 -11.74
C VAL A 109 -11.16 0.77 -10.96
N VAL A 110 -12.20 0.09 -10.47
CA VAL A 110 -12.05 -1.20 -9.77
C VAL A 110 -11.46 -2.27 -10.67
N VAL A 111 -12.01 -2.43 -11.87
CA VAL A 111 -11.52 -3.43 -12.83
C VAL A 111 -10.07 -3.15 -13.21
N GLN A 112 -9.72 -1.89 -13.45
CA GLN A 112 -8.34 -1.47 -13.70
C GLN A 112 -7.45 -1.85 -12.51
N PHE A 113 -7.80 -1.44 -11.30
CA PHE A 113 -7.00 -1.73 -10.11
C PHE A 113 -6.76 -3.22 -9.88
N VAL A 114 -7.81 -4.05 -10.03
CA VAL A 114 -7.71 -5.51 -9.88
C VAL A 114 -6.77 -6.10 -10.94
N ASN A 115 -6.79 -5.58 -12.16
CA ASN A 115 -5.88 -6.03 -13.21
C ASN A 115 -4.43 -5.61 -12.92
N GLU A 116 -4.19 -4.38 -12.48
CA GLU A 116 -2.84 -3.92 -12.08
C GLU A 116 -2.28 -4.75 -10.92
N CYS A 117 -3.12 -5.12 -9.95
CA CYS A 117 -2.69 -5.95 -8.81
C CYS A 117 -2.16 -7.32 -9.21
N LYS A 118 -2.51 -7.85 -10.40
CA LYS A 118 -1.99 -9.14 -10.89
C LYS A 118 -0.48 -9.11 -11.13
N GLY A 119 0.11 -7.94 -11.36
CA GLY A 119 1.56 -7.77 -11.48
C GLY A 119 2.33 -7.90 -10.17
N TYR A 120 1.64 -8.00 -9.03
CA TYR A 120 2.24 -8.01 -7.69
C TYR A 120 1.88 -9.29 -6.93
N GLU A 121 2.43 -10.43 -7.36
CA GLU A 121 2.11 -11.76 -6.83
C GLU A 121 2.41 -11.91 -5.33
N SER A 122 3.46 -11.23 -4.84
CA SER A 122 3.86 -11.22 -3.43
C SER A 122 2.95 -10.38 -2.53
N SER A 123 1.99 -9.63 -3.09
CA SER A 123 1.15 -8.71 -2.33
C SER A 123 0.15 -9.46 -1.46
N LEU A 124 0.11 -9.09 -0.17
CA LEU A 124 -0.81 -9.65 0.81
C LEU A 124 -2.06 -8.79 0.98
N VAL A 125 -1.96 -7.49 0.68
CA VAL A 125 -3.04 -6.51 0.87
C VAL A 125 -3.11 -5.58 -0.32
N ASN A 126 -4.29 -5.49 -0.94
CA ASN A 126 -4.55 -4.56 -2.03
C ASN A 126 -5.68 -3.62 -1.62
N ARG A 127 -5.45 -2.31 -1.72
CA ARG A 127 -6.44 -1.28 -1.40
C ARG A 127 -6.38 -0.13 -2.40
N CYS A 128 -7.54 0.30 -2.90
CA CYS A 128 -7.65 1.48 -3.76
C CYS A 128 -8.34 2.60 -2.98
N PHE A 129 -7.72 3.77 -2.95
CA PHE A 129 -8.24 4.96 -2.29
C PHE A 129 -8.73 5.97 -3.33
N ALA A 130 -9.96 6.40 -3.13
CA ALA A 130 -10.66 7.34 -4.00
C ALA A 130 -10.67 8.73 -3.35
N PHE A 131 -10.06 9.71 -4.01
CA PHE A 131 -9.94 11.09 -3.51
C PHE A 131 -10.94 12.02 -4.18
N SER A 132 -11.52 12.92 -3.38
CA SER A 132 -12.50 13.93 -3.79
C SER A 132 -13.74 13.35 -4.49
N PRO A 133 -14.44 12.35 -3.91
CA PRO A 133 -15.61 11.76 -4.54
C PRO A 133 -16.76 12.78 -4.66
N ALA A 134 -17.44 12.79 -5.80
CA ALA A 134 -18.71 13.49 -5.94
C ALA A 134 -19.83 12.74 -5.21
N ASP A 135 -20.94 13.42 -4.87
CA ASP A 135 -22.07 12.83 -4.13
C ASP A 135 -22.60 11.52 -4.75
N ALA A 136 -22.62 11.45 -6.09
CA ALA A 136 -23.02 10.24 -6.81
C ALA A 136 -22.06 9.07 -6.59
N GLN A 137 -20.77 9.35 -6.41
CA GLN A 137 -19.71 8.36 -6.21
C GLN A 137 -19.60 7.90 -4.75
N VAL A 138 -19.94 8.75 -3.77
CA VAL A 138 -19.91 8.41 -2.34
C VAL A 138 -20.76 7.17 -2.04
N LYS A 139 -21.95 7.09 -2.64
CA LYS A 139 -22.85 5.92 -2.46
C LYS A 139 -22.21 4.62 -2.94
N ARG A 140 -21.40 4.68 -4.00
CA ARG A 140 -20.71 3.52 -4.57
C ARG A 140 -19.50 3.11 -3.71
N ILE A 141 -18.72 4.06 -3.22
CA ILE A 141 -17.53 3.79 -2.40
C ILE A 141 -17.89 3.07 -1.09
N VAL A 142 -19.01 3.45 -0.45
CA VAL A 142 -19.45 2.84 0.82
C VAL A 142 -19.89 1.38 0.66
N THR A 143 -20.16 0.93 -0.58
CA THR A 143 -20.60 -0.45 -0.88
C THR A 143 -19.50 -1.35 -1.45
N MET A 144 -18.27 -0.84 -1.57
CA MET A 144 -17.08 -1.57 -2.03
C MET A 144 -16.21 -2.02 -0.85
#